data_AF-A0A7Y5SB90-F1
#
_entry.id   AF-A0A7Y5SB90-F1
#
_cell.length_a   1.000
_cell.length_b   1.000
_cell.length_c   1.000
_cell.angle_alpha   90.00
_cell.angle_beta   90.00
_cell.angle_gamma   90.00
#
_symmetry.space_group_name_H-M   'P 1'
#
loop_
_entity.id
_entity.type
_entity.pdbx_description
1 polymer ?
#
loop_
_entity_poly.entity_id
_entity_poly.type
_entity_poly.pdbx_seq_one_letter_code
_entity_poly.pdbx_strand_id
1 'polypeptide(L)'
;MDWLSWLWLPIVLSAVGVWIAAFLTWTVLPTHKGDFVGLPDEKKFIDTVRDMGVKPGNYGFPHFACHKDANTPEARATWKDGPVGFVTVMSNPTSMGPRMLASFTLNLVVAFLIAYVAGEALPKGASFSKVFQVVGTIGVLSYAFAHVPHGIWFGAYKKTILANMFDGVVYGLITGAIFAWRWPAA
;
A
#
# COMPACT_ATOMS: atom_id res chain seq x y z
N MET A 1 -15.16 -21.97 13.36
CA MET A 1 -14.61 -21.59 12.04
C MET A 1 -15.46 -22.15 10.89
N ASP A 2 -16.80 -22.04 10.96
CA ASP A 2 -17.67 -22.47 9.84
C ASP A 2 -17.58 -21.49 8.65
N TRP A 3 -17.30 -20.21 8.92
CA TRP A 3 -17.28 -19.12 7.92
C TRP A 3 -16.38 -19.36 6.71
N LEU A 4 -15.25 -20.05 6.88
CA LEU A 4 -14.32 -20.27 5.79
C LEU A 4 -14.91 -21.21 4.72
N SER A 5 -15.74 -22.17 5.12
CA SER A 5 -16.35 -23.13 4.20
C SER A 5 -17.31 -22.48 3.21
N TRP A 6 -17.92 -21.35 3.59
CA TRP A 6 -18.85 -20.60 2.75
C TRP A 6 -18.29 -19.26 2.20
N LEU A 7 -17.17 -18.75 2.73
CA LEU A 7 -16.54 -17.51 2.26
C LEU A 7 -15.25 -17.69 1.45
N TRP A 8 -14.76 -18.92 1.23
CA TRP A 8 -13.54 -19.14 0.43
C TRP A 8 -13.64 -18.53 -0.98
N LEU A 9 -14.81 -18.62 -1.62
CA LEU A 9 -15.01 -18.11 -2.98
C LEU A 9 -14.96 -16.57 -3.04
N PRO A 10 -15.74 -15.80 -2.24
CA PRO A 10 -15.61 -14.35 -2.23
C PRO A 10 -14.22 -13.85 -1.84
N ILE A 11 -13.47 -14.58 -1.00
CA ILE A 11 -12.06 -14.26 -0.68
C ILE A 11 -11.20 -14.29 -1.95
N VAL A 12 -11.21 -15.40 -2.69
CA VAL A 12 -10.40 -15.57 -3.90
C VAL A 12 -10.81 -14.57 -4.98
N LEU A 13 -12.12 -14.42 -5.22
CA LEU A 13 -12.64 -13.49 -6.22
C LEU A 13 -12.26 -12.05 -5.90
N SER A 14 -12.31 -11.66 -4.62
CA SER A 14 -11.93 -10.31 -4.19
C SER A 14 -10.44 -10.07 -4.40
N ALA A 15 -9.57 -11.04 -4.07
CA ALA A 15 -8.14 -10.92 -4.30
C ALA A 15 -7.80 -10.74 -5.79
N VAL A 16 -8.46 -11.51 -6.67
CA VAL A 16 -8.32 -11.38 -8.13
C VAL A 16 -8.86 -10.04 -8.62
N GLY A 17 -10.05 -9.63 -8.18
CA GLY A 17 -10.68 -8.37 -8.59
C GLY A 17 -9.85 -7.15 -8.21
N VAL A 18 -9.32 -7.11 -6.98
CA VAL A 18 -8.42 -6.04 -6.52
C VAL A 18 -7.09 -6.08 -7.28
N TRP A 19 -6.54 -7.26 -7.56
CA TRP A 19 -5.30 -7.38 -8.31
C TRP A 19 -5.44 -6.87 -9.76
N ILE A 20 -6.55 -7.18 -10.43
CA ILE A 20 -6.88 -6.62 -11.76
C ILE A 20 -7.06 -5.11 -11.69
N ALA A 21 -7.80 -4.61 -10.69
CA ALA A 21 -8.00 -3.17 -10.52
C ALA A 21 -6.66 -2.44 -10.31
N ALA A 22 -5.76 -2.99 -9.49
CA ALA A 22 -4.43 -2.45 -9.28
C ALA A 22 -3.57 -2.48 -10.55
N PHE A 23 -3.65 -3.55 -11.34
CA PHE A 23 -2.99 -3.57 -12.64
C PHE A 23 -3.49 -2.42 -13.54
N LEU A 24 -4.81 -2.21 -13.61
CA LEU A 24 -5.40 -1.15 -14.44
C LEU A 24 -5.01 0.25 -13.98
N THR A 25 -5.01 0.53 -12.67
CA THR A 25 -4.68 1.87 -12.15
C THR A 25 -3.22 2.24 -12.37
N TRP A 26 -2.32 1.25 -12.29
CA TRP A 26 -0.87 1.48 -12.44
C TRP A 26 -0.37 1.39 -13.90
N THR A 27 -1.03 0.63 -14.77
CA THR A 27 -0.52 0.38 -16.13
C THR A 27 -1.36 1.00 -17.24
N VAL A 28 -2.65 1.24 -17.01
CA VAL A 28 -3.58 1.74 -18.03
C VAL A 28 -4.01 3.18 -17.75
N LEU A 29 -4.33 3.50 -16.50
CA LEU A 29 -4.78 4.84 -16.11
C LEU A 29 -3.60 5.77 -15.80
N PRO A 30 -3.73 7.08 -16.05
CA PRO A 30 -2.66 8.05 -15.75
C PRO A 30 -2.62 8.45 -14.26
N THR A 31 -3.33 7.74 -13.37
CA THR A 31 -3.54 8.11 -11.96
C THR A 31 -2.21 8.27 -11.21
N HIS A 32 -1.27 7.35 -11.44
CA HIS A 32 0.06 7.32 -10.81
C HIS A 32 1.15 8.02 -11.63
N LYS A 33 0.78 8.73 -12.71
CA LYS A 33 1.74 9.46 -13.53
C LYS A 33 2.33 10.63 -12.72
N GLY A 34 3.64 10.57 -12.52
CA GLY A 34 4.41 11.58 -11.78
C GLY A 34 4.51 11.32 -10.29
N ASP A 35 4.19 10.11 -9.80
CA ASP A 35 4.45 9.72 -8.42
C ASP A 35 5.95 9.69 -8.08
N PHE A 36 6.78 9.49 -9.09
CA PHE A 36 8.23 9.57 -9.01
C PHE A 36 8.74 10.68 -9.94
N VAL A 37 9.61 11.52 -9.42
CA VAL A 37 10.26 12.60 -10.16
C VAL A 37 11.72 12.23 -10.40
N GLY A 38 12.18 12.37 -11.63
CA GLY A 38 13.59 12.14 -11.98
C GLY A 38 14.51 13.16 -11.31
N LEU A 39 15.69 12.71 -10.89
CA LEU A 39 16.68 13.58 -10.27
C LEU A 39 17.39 14.45 -11.33
N PRO A 40 17.72 15.72 -11.01
CA PRO A 40 18.68 16.48 -11.80
C PRO A 40 20.03 15.76 -11.83
N ASP A 41 20.65 15.66 -13.02
CA ASP A 41 21.94 14.95 -13.22
C ASP A 41 21.96 13.53 -12.62
N GLU A 42 20.93 12.74 -12.98
CA GLU A 42 20.71 11.37 -12.47
C GLU A 42 21.95 10.48 -12.60
N LYS A 43 22.72 10.61 -13.69
CA LYS A 43 23.95 9.84 -13.89
C LYS A 43 24.96 10.11 -12.77
N LYS A 44 25.21 11.39 -12.45
CA LYS A 44 26.14 11.76 -11.37
C LYS A 44 25.66 11.23 -10.03
N PHE A 45 24.35 11.29 -9.75
CA PHE A 45 23.79 10.73 -8.53
C PHE A 45 24.02 9.22 -8.43
N ILE A 46 23.68 8.47 -9.48
CA ILE A 46 23.86 7.01 -9.53
C ILE A 46 25.33 6.63 -9.33
N ASP A 47 26.25 7.29 -10.04
CA ASP A 47 27.68 7.01 -9.94
C ASP A 47 28.21 7.31 -8.53
N THR A 48 27.80 8.43 -7.93
CA THR A 48 28.18 8.80 -6.56
C THR A 48 27.70 7.75 -5.54
N VAL A 49 26.43 7.33 -5.61
CA VAL A 49 25.87 6.32 -4.70
C VAL A 49 26.58 4.97 -4.85
N ARG A 50 26.96 4.61 -6.08
CA ARG A 50 27.75 3.40 -6.36
C ARG A 50 29.15 3.50 -5.77
N ASP A 51 29.85 4.62 -6.00
CA ASP A 51 31.23 4.82 -5.55
C ASP A 51 31.32 4.92 -4.01
N MET A 52 30.29 5.45 -3.36
CA MET A 52 30.14 5.42 -1.90
C MET A 52 29.92 4.01 -1.33
N GLY A 53 29.66 3.00 -2.17
CA GLY A 53 29.42 1.63 -1.74
C GLY A 53 28.11 1.46 -0.97
N VAL A 54 27.09 2.29 -1.23
CA VAL A 54 25.79 2.23 -0.56
C VAL A 54 25.10 0.91 -0.93
N LYS A 55 24.83 0.08 0.08
CA LYS A 55 24.17 -1.23 -0.10
C LYS A 55 22.64 -1.06 -0.19
N PRO A 56 21.90 -2.08 -0.66
CA PRO A 56 20.44 -2.08 -0.57
C PRO A 56 19.95 -1.83 0.86
N GLY A 57 19.01 -0.92 1.03
CA GLY A 57 18.53 -0.46 2.34
C GLY A 57 17.69 0.82 2.28
N ASN A 58 17.17 1.23 3.43
CA ASN A 58 16.44 2.49 3.63
C ASN A 58 17.30 3.45 4.45
N TYR A 59 17.57 4.62 3.88
CA TYR A 59 18.44 5.63 4.45
C TYR A 59 17.66 6.92 4.63
N GLY A 60 17.83 7.57 5.78
CA GLY A 60 17.40 8.96 5.99
C GLY A 60 18.63 9.85 6.02
N PHE A 61 18.54 11.04 5.43
CA PHE A 61 19.60 12.04 5.50
C PHE A 61 19.02 13.40 5.91
N PRO A 62 19.69 14.12 6.83
CA PRO A 62 20.80 13.65 7.67
C PRO A 62 20.39 12.47 8.58
N HIS A 63 21.27 11.48 8.75
CA HIS A 63 21.00 10.28 9.56
C HIS A 63 21.33 10.54 11.04
N PHE A 64 20.33 10.54 11.91
CA PHE A 64 20.55 10.57 13.36
C PHE A 64 19.70 9.51 14.05
N ALA A 65 20.15 8.25 14.00
CA ALA A 65 19.50 7.14 14.70
C ALA A 65 19.62 7.23 16.24
N CYS A 66 20.35 8.21 16.78
CA CYS A 66 20.47 8.44 18.23
C CYS A 66 20.00 9.85 18.58
N HIS A 67 18.86 9.96 19.28
CA HIS A 67 18.28 11.25 19.73
C HIS A 67 19.24 12.14 20.53
N LYS A 68 20.32 11.58 21.08
CA LYS A 68 21.30 12.30 21.89
C LYS A 68 22.12 13.31 21.08
N ASP A 69 22.45 13.00 19.82
CA ASP A 69 23.29 13.86 18.97
C ASP A 69 22.48 14.86 18.14
N ALA A 70 21.18 14.60 17.98
CA ALA A 70 20.24 15.45 17.24
C ALA A 70 20.03 16.85 17.85
N ASN A 71 20.42 17.05 19.12
CA ASN A 71 20.29 18.31 19.83
C ASN A 71 21.56 19.17 19.81
N THR A 72 22.60 18.77 19.07
CA THR A 72 23.77 19.62 18.85
C THR A 72 23.42 20.80 17.93
N PRO A 73 24.04 21.98 18.10
CA PRO A 73 23.87 23.10 17.17
C PRO A 73 24.16 22.71 15.71
N GLU A 74 25.17 21.87 15.49
CA GLU A 74 25.60 21.40 14.18
C GLU A 74 24.55 20.49 13.52
N ALA A 75 23.95 19.57 14.28
CA ALA A 75 22.86 18.72 13.78
C ALA A 75 21.62 19.55 13.42
N ARG A 76 21.26 20.55 14.25
CA ARG A 76 20.16 21.47 13.96
C ARG A 76 20.43 22.32 12.72
N ALA A 77 21.65 22.82 12.54
CA ALA A 77 22.05 23.56 11.35
C ALA A 77 21.92 22.68 10.09
N THR A 78 22.40 21.44 10.14
CA THR A 78 22.30 20.51 9.01
C THR A 78 20.84 20.20 8.61
N TRP A 79 19.95 20.03 9.59
CA TRP A 79 18.51 19.87 9.31
C TRP A 79 17.85 21.12 8.74
N LYS A 80 18.24 22.30 9.25
CA LYS A 80 17.71 23.59 8.81
C LYS A 80 18.15 23.92 7.38
N ASP A 81 19.43 23.69 7.08
CA ASP A 81 20.04 24.05 5.80
C ASP A 81 19.73 23.00 4.72
N GLY A 82 19.48 21.75 5.14
CA GLY A 82 19.07 20.65 4.27
C GLY A 82 20.16 20.20 3.28
N PRO A 83 19.81 19.37 2.28
CA PRO A 83 18.49 18.77 2.07
C PRO A 83 18.17 17.70 3.12
N VAL A 84 16.87 17.47 3.35
CA VAL A 84 16.34 16.41 4.21
C VAL A 84 15.53 15.44 3.37
N GLY A 85 15.73 14.14 3.53
CA GLY A 85 14.93 13.15 2.83
C GLY A 85 15.28 11.72 3.14
N PHE A 86 14.73 10.84 2.31
CA PHE A 86 14.93 9.40 2.38
C PHE A 86 15.40 8.86 1.02
N VAL A 87 16.22 7.82 1.06
CA VAL A 87 16.63 7.04 -0.11
C VAL A 87 16.39 5.56 0.17
N THR A 88 15.66 4.90 -0.73
CA THR A 88 15.56 3.44 -0.76
C THR A 88 16.43 2.92 -1.90
N VAL A 89 17.49 2.19 -1.55
CA VAL A 89 18.34 1.49 -2.52
C VAL A 89 17.84 0.05 -2.63
N MET A 90 17.46 -0.36 -3.83
CA MET A 90 16.99 -1.72 -4.10
C MET A 90 18.12 -2.62 -4.60
N SER A 91 18.00 -3.92 -4.36
CA SER A 91 18.87 -4.92 -4.97
C SER A 91 18.66 -4.99 -6.48
N ASN A 92 19.76 -5.13 -7.22
CA ASN A 92 19.76 -5.36 -8.66
C ASN A 92 20.08 -6.83 -9.00
N PRO A 93 19.50 -7.40 -10.07
CA PRO A 93 18.43 -6.83 -10.88
C PRO A 93 17.09 -6.81 -10.13
N THR A 94 16.24 -5.83 -10.41
CA THR A 94 14.87 -5.83 -9.90
C THR A 94 14.03 -6.81 -10.72
N SER A 95 13.21 -7.63 -10.06
CA SER A 95 12.28 -8.55 -10.71
C SER A 95 10.84 -8.24 -10.34
N MET A 96 9.95 -8.25 -11.33
CA MET A 96 8.54 -7.90 -11.14
C MET A 96 7.73 -9.08 -10.60
N GLY A 97 8.03 -10.32 -11.03
CA GLY A 97 7.27 -11.52 -10.68
C GLY A 97 7.07 -11.74 -9.18
N PRO A 98 8.13 -11.74 -8.34
CA PRO A 98 7.99 -11.91 -6.89
C PRO A 98 7.13 -10.82 -6.24
N ARG A 99 7.21 -9.58 -6.73
CA ARG A 99 6.40 -8.47 -6.22
C ARG A 99 4.92 -8.65 -6.57
N MET A 100 4.61 -9.07 -7.79
CA MET A 100 3.24 -9.37 -8.20
C MET A 100 2.63 -10.50 -7.36
N LEU A 101 3.41 -11.56 -7.09
CA LEU A 101 2.97 -12.66 -6.24
C LEU A 101 2.76 -12.19 -4.79
N ALA A 102 3.66 -11.37 -4.26
CA ALA A 102 3.52 -10.79 -2.92
C ALA A 102 2.27 -9.90 -2.83
N SER A 103 2.00 -9.06 -3.84
CA SER A 103 0.79 -8.22 -3.90
C SER A 103 -0.49 -9.06 -3.96
N PHE A 104 -0.52 -10.11 -4.78
CA PHE A 104 -1.68 -11.01 -4.84
C PHE A 104 -1.88 -11.76 -3.51
N THR A 105 -0.79 -12.23 -2.89
CA THR A 105 -0.83 -12.90 -1.59
C THR A 105 -1.34 -11.97 -0.50
N LEU A 106 -0.90 -10.70 -0.50
CA LEU A 106 -1.41 -9.69 0.42
C LEU A 106 -2.91 -9.47 0.23
N ASN A 107 -3.40 -9.36 -1.01
CA ASN A 107 -4.83 -9.22 -1.28
C ASN A 107 -5.64 -10.43 -0.77
N LEU A 108 -5.11 -11.65 -0.88
CA LEU A 108 -5.72 -12.85 -0.29
C LEU A 108 -5.78 -12.78 1.23
N VAL A 109 -4.69 -12.38 1.89
CA VAL A 109 -4.64 -12.25 3.35
C VAL A 109 -5.63 -11.19 3.83
N VAL A 110 -5.68 -10.03 3.18
CA VAL A 110 -6.62 -8.96 3.51
C VAL A 110 -8.06 -9.44 3.32
N ALA A 111 -8.39 -10.04 2.18
CA ALA A 111 -9.73 -10.57 1.93
C ALA A 111 -10.14 -11.67 2.93
N PHE A 112 -9.19 -12.52 3.35
CA PHE A 112 -9.40 -13.51 4.40
C PHE A 112 -9.72 -12.87 5.75
N LEU A 113 -8.96 -11.86 6.16
CA LEU A 113 -9.22 -11.14 7.42
C LEU A 113 -10.55 -10.40 7.39
N ILE A 114 -10.92 -9.81 6.25
CA ILE A 114 -12.24 -9.21 6.04
C ILE A 114 -13.34 -10.28 6.17
N ALA A 115 -13.16 -11.45 5.56
CA ALA A 115 -14.11 -12.57 5.67
C ALA A 115 -14.27 -13.06 7.11
N TYR A 116 -13.17 -13.15 7.86
CA TYR A 116 -13.21 -13.50 9.28
C TYR A 116 -14.09 -12.51 10.06
N VAL A 117 -13.80 -11.19 9.94
CA VAL A 117 -14.57 -10.17 10.64
C VAL A 117 -16.04 -10.18 10.20
N ALA A 118 -16.30 -10.27 8.90
CA ALA A 118 -17.67 -10.27 8.37
C ALA A 118 -18.45 -11.53 8.77
N GLY A 119 -17.82 -12.70 8.76
CA GLY A 119 -18.44 -13.98 9.11
C GLY A 119 -18.83 -14.07 10.58
N GLU A 120 -18.12 -13.38 11.47
CA GLU A 120 -18.48 -13.26 12.89
C GLU A 120 -19.49 -12.12 13.15
N ALA A 121 -19.46 -11.06 12.34
CA ALA A 121 -20.31 -9.88 12.55
C ALA A 121 -21.68 -9.95 11.85
N LEU A 122 -21.85 -10.80 10.84
CA LEU A 122 -23.06 -10.84 10.01
C LEU A 122 -23.64 -12.27 9.94
N PRO A 123 -24.97 -12.43 10.08
CA PRO A 123 -25.59 -13.72 9.91
C PRO A 123 -25.60 -14.17 8.45
N LYS A 124 -25.76 -15.48 8.24
CA LYS A 124 -26.18 -16.01 6.93
C LYS A 124 -27.51 -15.36 6.50
N GLY A 125 -27.69 -15.13 5.21
CA GLY A 125 -28.87 -14.44 4.68
C GLY A 125 -28.91 -12.93 4.92
N ALA A 126 -27.83 -12.31 5.43
CA ALA A 126 -27.75 -10.85 5.49
C ALA A 126 -27.95 -10.22 4.11
N SER A 127 -28.63 -9.07 4.06
CA SER A 127 -28.94 -8.40 2.80
C SER A 127 -27.68 -7.90 2.09
N PHE A 128 -27.72 -7.83 0.76
CA PHE A 128 -26.64 -7.30 -0.07
C PHE A 128 -26.11 -5.96 0.46
N SER A 129 -27.00 -5.00 0.71
CA SER A 129 -26.63 -3.66 1.16
C SER A 129 -25.89 -3.68 2.50
N LYS A 130 -26.28 -4.57 3.42
CA LYS A 130 -25.64 -4.67 4.73
C LYS A 130 -24.24 -5.27 4.62
N VAL A 131 -24.09 -6.34 3.83
CA VAL A 131 -22.78 -6.96 3.57
C VAL A 131 -21.87 -5.97 2.86
N PHE A 132 -22.37 -5.31 1.80
CA PHE A 132 -21.63 -4.30 1.04
C PHE A 132 -21.14 -3.16 1.94
N GLN A 133 -22.02 -2.64 2.80
CA GLN A 133 -21.67 -1.58 3.73
C GLN A 133 -20.54 -2.00 4.67
N VAL A 134 -20.66 -3.17 5.32
CA VAL A 134 -19.68 -3.62 6.32
C VAL A 134 -18.36 -4.02 5.65
N VAL A 135 -18.40 -4.96 4.70
CA VAL A 135 -17.22 -5.47 4.01
C VAL A 135 -16.55 -4.36 3.21
N GLY A 136 -17.33 -3.55 2.49
CA GLY A 136 -16.80 -2.42 1.72
C GLY A 136 -16.10 -1.40 2.61
N THR A 137 -16.67 -1.05 3.76
CA THR A 137 -16.03 -0.13 4.72
C THR A 137 -14.73 -0.69 5.26
N ILE A 138 -14.69 -1.97 5.65
CA ILE A 138 -13.45 -2.61 6.12
C ILE A 138 -12.40 -2.65 5.00
N GLY A 139 -12.82 -2.95 3.77
CA GLY A 139 -11.96 -2.90 2.60
C GLY A 139 -11.38 -1.50 2.35
N VAL A 140 -12.20 -0.45 2.42
CA VAL A 140 -11.74 0.95 2.27
C VAL A 140 -10.73 1.30 3.35
N LEU A 141 -11.00 0.96 4.61
CA LEU A 141 -10.07 1.20 5.72
C LEU A 141 -8.73 0.47 5.49
N SER A 142 -8.78 -0.75 4.96
CA SER A 142 -7.60 -1.57 4.72
C SER A 142 -6.76 -1.06 3.54
N TYR A 143 -7.37 -0.77 2.40
CA TYR A 143 -6.64 -0.42 1.19
C TYR A 143 -6.33 1.08 1.07
N ALA A 144 -7.28 1.96 1.42
CA ALA A 144 -7.11 3.41 1.21
C ALA A 144 -6.18 4.03 2.26
N PHE A 145 -6.26 3.59 3.51
CA PHE A 145 -5.53 4.21 4.62
C PHE A 145 -4.18 3.55 4.92
N ALA A 146 -3.85 2.40 4.30
CA ALA A 146 -2.56 1.73 4.50
C ALA A 146 -1.35 2.63 4.17
N HIS A 147 -1.48 3.52 3.18
CA HIS A 147 -0.39 4.38 2.71
C HIS A 147 -0.32 5.74 3.41
N VAL A 148 -1.40 6.15 4.10
CA VAL A 148 -1.51 7.50 4.66
C VAL A 148 -0.50 7.75 5.78
N PRO A 149 -0.32 6.86 6.78
CA PRO A 149 0.69 7.06 7.83
C PRO A 149 2.10 7.17 7.23
N HIS A 150 2.42 6.30 6.27
CA HIS A 150 3.73 6.34 5.61
C HIS A 150 3.92 7.66 4.85
N GLY A 151 2.90 8.12 4.12
CA GLY A 151 2.95 9.38 3.39
C GLY A 151 3.14 10.60 4.31
N ILE A 152 2.50 10.60 5.48
CA ILE A 152 2.63 11.65 6.50
C ILE A 152 4.05 11.70 7.07
N TRP A 153 4.62 10.54 7.41
CA TRP A 153 5.90 10.48 8.11
C TRP A 153 7.12 10.52 7.17
N PHE A 154 7.00 10.00 5.95
CA PHE A 154 8.14 9.79 5.05
C PHE A 154 8.07 10.58 3.73
N GLY A 155 7.17 11.57 3.65
CA GLY A 155 7.22 12.60 2.62
C GLY A 155 6.67 12.21 1.24
N ALA A 156 5.55 11.47 1.18
CA ALA A 156 4.88 11.21 -0.09
C ALA A 156 4.21 12.49 -0.65
N TYR A 157 4.18 12.63 -1.99
CA TYR A 157 3.45 13.73 -2.62
C TYR A 157 1.95 13.65 -2.30
N LYS A 158 1.32 14.80 -2.05
CA LYS A 158 -0.13 14.90 -1.78
C LYS A 158 -0.96 14.23 -2.88
N LYS A 159 -0.56 14.40 -4.15
CA LYS A 159 -1.20 13.76 -5.31
C LYS A 159 -1.14 12.24 -5.22
N THR A 160 0.02 11.67 -4.89
CA THR A 160 0.23 10.23 -4.72
C THR A 160 -0.59 9.68 -3.55
N ILE A 161 -0.68 10.41 -2.43
CA ILE A 161 -1.55 10.03 -1.31
C ILE A 161 -3.01 9.96 -1.77
N LEU A 162 -3.50 10.99 -2.47
CA LEU A 162 -4.89 11.03 -2.97
C LEU A 162 -5.16 9.94 -4.01
N ALA A 163 -4.22 9.67 -4.92
CA ALA A 163 -4.30 8.58 -5.89
C ALA A 163 -4.41 7.22 -5.19
N ASN A 164 -3.53 6.93 -4.24
CA ASN A 164 -3.57 5.69 -3.47
C ASN A 164 -4.85 5.55 -2.63
N MET A 165 -5.37 6.66 -2.08
CA MET A 165 -6.65 6.64 -1.37
C MET A 165 -7.82 6.34 -2.32
N PHE A 166 -7.83 6.94 -3.51
CA PHE A 166 -8.84 6.67 -4.53
C PHE A 166 -8.83 5.19 -4.94
N ASP A 167 -7.64 4.68 -5.27
CA ASP A 167 -7.43 3.27 -5.61
C ASP A 167 -7.94 2.35 -4.47
N GLY A 168 -7.56 2.65 -3.24
CA GLY A 168 -8.00 1.86 -2.09
C GLY A 168 -9.51 1.93 -1.83
N VAL A 169 -10.16 3.05 -2.13
CA VAL A 169 -11.64 3.13 -2.09
C VAL A 169 -12.23 2.20 -3.13
N VAL A 170 -11.75 2.25 -4.37
CA VAL A 170 -12.22 1.37 -5.45
C VAL A 170 -12.02 -0.10 -5.08
N TYR A 171 -10.86 -0.48 -4.53
CA TYR A 171 -10.58 -1.85 -4.11
C TYR A 171 -11.49 -2.32 -2.97
N GLY A 172 -11.77 -1.42 -2.02
CA GLY A 172 -12.73 -1.67 -0.94
C GLY A 172 -14.14 -1.92 -1.47
N LEU A 173 -14.61 -1.11 -2.42
CA LEU A 173 -15.92 -1.28 -3.05
C LEU A 173 -16.01 -2.56 -3.88
N ILE A 174 -14.96 -2.94 -4.62
CA ILE A 174 -14.87 -4.21 -5.34
C ILE A 174 -15.02 -5.39 -4.37
N THR A 175 -14.26 -5.36 -3.28
CA THR A 175 -14.32 -6.39 -2.22
C THR A 175 -15.73 -6.46 -1.63
N GLY A 176 -16.30 -5.31 -1.25
CA GLY A 176 -17.66 -5.22 -0.73
C GLY A 176 -18.71 -5.80 -1.68
N ALA A 177 -18.62 -5.49 -2.97
CA ALA A 177 -19.55 -5.98 -3.99
C ALA A 177 -19.47 -7.49 -4.18
N ILE A 178 -18.25 -8.04 -4.23
CA ILE A 178 -18.03 -9.48 -4.40
C ILE A 178 -18.56 -10.27 -3.20
N PHE A 179 -18.28 -9.83 -1.98
CA PHE A 179 -18.81 -10.47 -0.78
C PHE A 179 -20.34 -10.35 -0.69
N ALA A 180 -20.91 -9.18 -1.00
CA ALA A 180 -22.35 -8.99 -0.98
C ALA A 180 -23.06 -9.86 -2.04
N TRP A 181 -22.44 -10.05 -3.20
CA TRP A 181 -22.93 -10.94 -4.25
C TRP A 181 -22.83 -12.43 -3.89
N ARG A 182 -21.77 -12.83 -3.18
CA ARG A 182 -21.49 -14.24 -2.84
C ARG A 182 -21.74 -14.56 -1.37
N TRP A 183 -22.53 -13.74 -0.68
CA TRP A 183 -22.92 -13.99 0.70
C TRP A 183 -23.81 -15.25 0.76
N PRO A 184 -23.66 -16.12 1.77
CA PRO A 184 -24.49 -17.32 1.88
C PRO A 184 -25.96 -16.95 2.12
N ALA A 185 -26.85 -17.76 1.54
CA ALA A 185 -28.27 -17.74 1.89
C ALA A 185 -28.49 -18.19 3.35
N ALA A 186 -29.65 -17.82 3.89
CA ALA A 186 -30.08 -18.18 5.25
C ALA A 186 -30.18 -19.71 5.45
#